data_AF-A0A2H6IFX5-F1
#
_entry.id   AF-A0A2H6IFX5-F1
#
_cell.length_a   1.000
_cell.length_b   1.000
_cell.length_c   1.000
_cell.angle_alpha   90.00
_cell.angle_beta   90.00
_cell.angle_gamma   90.00
#
_symmetry.space_group_name_H-M   'P 1'
#
loop_
_entity.id
_entity.type
_entity.pdbx_description
1 polymer ?
#
loop_
_entity_poly.entity_id
_entity_poly.type
_entity_poly.pdbx_seq_one_letter_code
_entity_poly.pdbx_strand_id
1 'polypeptide(L)'
;MNIVITENGDIYPCESFTPKMKLGNVRKDGYDIKEMLKSTRARKVVRSIREEGCFCTHECYFMINILFNPAMYPTLLKEYVKI
;
A
#
# COMPACT_ATOMS: atom_id res chain seq x y z
N MET A 1 4.39 2.39 0.08
CA MET A 1 3.01 2.12 0.55
C MET A 1 2.13 3.22 0.02
N ASN A 2 1.13 2.88 -0.81
CA ASN A 2 0.18 3.83 -1.38
C ASN A 2 -1.05 3.94 -0.47
N ILE A 3 -1.71 5.09 -0.51
CA ILE A 3 -2.88 5.41 0.29
C ILE A 3 -3.86 6.16 -0.59
N VAL A 4 -5.10 5.69 -0.65
CA VAL A 4 -6.18 6.32 -1.39
C VAL A 4 -7.19 6.87 -0.40
N ILE A 5 -7.58 8.13 -0.59
CA ILE A 5 -8.60 8.81 0.21
C ILE A 5 -9.83 9.04 -0.67
N THR A 6 -10.99 8.59 -0.21
CA THR A 6 -12.27 8.83 -0.91
C THR A 6 -12.83 10.21 -0.59
N GLU A 7 -13.81 10.66 -1.39
CA GLU A 7 -14.59 11.87 -1.15
C GLU A 7 -15.25 11.93 0.24
N ASN A 8 -15.61 10.76 0.80
CA ASN A 8 -16.19 10.64 2.13
C ASN A 8 -15.16 10.83 3.25
N GLY A 9 -13.87 10.94 2.90
CA GLY A 9 -12.75 10.99 3.83
C GLY A 9 -12.34 9.62 4.35
N ASP A 10 -12.77 8.53 3.70
CA ASP A 10 -12.33 7.19 4.10
C ASP A 10 -10.98 6.86 3.48
N ILE A 11 -10.11 6.26 4.28
CA ILE A 11 -8.76 5.88 3.85
C ILE A 11 -8.69 4.38 3.54
N TYR A 12 -8.12 4.05 2.39
CA TYR A 12 -7.87 2.70 1.93
C TYR A 12 -6.39 2.50 1.56
N PRO A 13 -5.86 1.28 1.68
CA PRO A 13 -4.47 0.96 1.32
C PRO A 13 -4.25 0.80 -0.20
N CYS A 14 -5.32 0.69 -0.99
CA CYS A 14 -5.27 0.40 -2.43
C CYS A 14 -6.62 0.77 -3.09
N GLU A 15 -6.61 0.93 -4.41
CA GLU A 15 -7.74 1.23 -5.28
C GLU A 15 -8.84 0.15 -5.35
N SER A 16 -8.65 -1.03 -4.75
CA SER A 16 -9.69 -2.09 -4.72
C SER A 16 -10.85 -1.83 -3.75
N PHE A 17 -10.87 -0.72 -2.99
CA PHE A 17 -11.99 -0.26 -2.14
C PHE A 17 -12.75 -1.36 -1.36
N THR A 18 -12.04 -2.36 -0.83
CA THR A 18 -12.69 -3.44 -0.07
C THR A 18 -13.08 -2.94 1.32
N PRO A 19 -14.34 -3.09 1.78
CA PRO A 19 -14.79 -2.59 3.09
C PRO A 19 -14.02 -3.21 4.27
N LYS A 20 -13.50 -4.44 4.12
CA LYS A 20 -12.62 -5.08 5.09
C LYS A 20 -11.27 -4.37 5.27
N MET A 21 -10.80 -3.67 4.24
CA MET A 21 -9.51 -2.97 4.21
C MET A 21 -9.63 -1.48 4.57
N LYS A 22 -10.81 -1.00 4.97
CA LYS A 22 -11.00 0.37 5.43
C LYS A 22 -10.14 0.64 6.66
N LEU A 23 -9.17 1.56 6.52
CA LEU A 23 -8.23 1.92 7.57
C LEU A 23 -8.88 2.83 8.62
N GLY A 24 -9.75 3.75 8.18
CA GLY A 24 -10.46 4.71 9.04
C GLY A 24 -10.98 5.89 8.23
N ASN A 25 -11.33 7.00 8.90
CA ASN A 25 -11.83 8.21 8.25
C ASN A 25 -11.09 9.46 8.75
N VAL A 26 -10.47 10.22 7.85
CA VAL A 26 -9.68 11.41 8.20
C VAL A 26 -10.47 12.46 8.97
N ARG A 27 -11.78 12.58 8.72
CA ARG A 27 -12.62 13.60 9.37
C ARG A 27 -12.91 13.26 10.82
N LYS A 28 -12.85 11.97 11.20
CA LYS A 28 -13.05 11.51 12.57
C LYS A 28 -11.76 11.54 13.39
N ASP A 29 -10.63 11.31 12.75
CA ASP A 29 -9.32 11.19 13.39
C ASP A 29 -8.50 12.51 13.36
N GLY A 30 -9.17 13.67 13.23
CA GLY A 30 -8.52 14.98 13.30
C GLY A 30 -7.55 15.27 12.14
N TYR A 31 -7.73 14.62 10.99
CA TYR A 31 -6.86 14.69 9.81
C TYR A 31 -5.42 14.17 10.02
N ASP A 32 -5.16 13.48 11.13
CA ASP A 32 -3.82 12.99 11.46
C ASP A 32 -3.56 11.60 10.89
N ILE A 33 -3.28 11.55 9.58
CA ILE A 33 -3.13 10.29 8.82
C ILE A 33 -2.03 9.40 9.42
N LYS A 34 -0.94 9.98 9.95
CA LYS A 34 0.16 9.22 10.56
C LYS A 34 -0.26 8.45 11.80
N GLU A 35 -1.05 9.05 12.67
CA GLU A 35 -1.63 8.38 13.85
C GLU A 35 -2.59 7.28 13.41
N MET A 36 -3.42 7.57 12.40
CA MET A 36 -4.37 6.61 11.85
C MET A 36 -3.70 5.36 11.29
N LEU A 37 -2.55 5.51 10.62
CA LEU A 37 -1.75 4.39 10.09
C LEU A 37 -1.08 3.56 11.19
N LYS A 38 -0.87 4.13 12.38
CA LYS A 38 -0.36 3.40 13.55
C LYS A 38 -1.46 2.62 14.28
N SER A 39 -2.73 2.90 13.99
CA SER A 39 -3.87 2.25 14.64
C SER A 39 -3.83 0.72 14.50
N THR A 40 -4.42 0.03 15.47
CA THR A 40 -4.55 -1.43 15.47
C THR A 40 -5.27 -1.93 14.22
N ARG A 41 -6.21 -1.16 13.68
CA ARG A 41 -6.96 -1.50 12.46
C ARG A 41 -6.06 -1.43 11.23
N ALA A 42 -5.25 -0.38 11.08
CA ALA A 42 -4.30 -0.28 9.99
C ALA A 42 -3.27 -1.42 10.00
N ARG A 43 -2.74 -1.76 11.17
CA ARG A 43 -1.83 -2.91 11.32
C ARG A 43 -2.49 -4.24 10.96
N LYS A 44 -3.75 -4.45 11.36
CA LYS A 44 -4.51 -5.65 10.98
C LYS A 44 -4.69 -5.73 9.47
N VAL A 45 -5.07 -4.63 8.82
CA VAL A 45 -5.24 -4.60 7.36
C VAL A 45 -3.92 -4.89 6.63
N VAL A 46 -2.81 -4.26 7.04
CA VAL A 46 -1.48 -4.54 6.47
C VAL A 46 -1.07 -6.00 6.68
N ARG A 47 -1.37 -6.55 7.86
CA ARG A 47 -1.09 -7.96 8.15
C ARG A 47 -1.94 -8.90 7.30
N SER A 48 -3.24 -8.64 7.16
CA SER A 48 -4.12 -9.42 6.28
C SER A 48 -3.67 -9.36 4.83
N ILE A 49 -3.22 -8.20 4.33
CA ILE A 49 -2.65 -8.07 2.99
C ILE A 49 -1.38 -8.94 2.83
N ARG A 50 -0.54 -8.99 3.87
CA ARG A 50 0.69 -9.79 3.86
C ARG A 50 0.42 -11.29 3.95
N GLU A 51 -0.61 -11.70 4.70
CA GLU A 51 -0.95 -13.11 4.95
C GLU A 51 -1.84 -13.71 3.86
N GLU A 52 -2.89 -13.01 3.43
CA GLU A 52 -3.83 -13.48 2.39
C GLU A 52 -3.31 -13.23 0.97
N GLY A 53 -2.30 -12.37 0.83
CA GLY A 53 -1.80 -11.89 -0.44
C GLY A 53 -2.74 -10.86 -1.07
N CYS A 54 -2.19 -10.03 -1.95
CA CYS A 54 -3.00 -9.17 -2.80
C CYS A 54 -3.21 -9.86 -4.16
N PHE A 55 -4.46 -10.19 -4.49
CA PHE A 55 -4.83 -10.79 -5.78
C PHE A 55 -4.78 -9.82 -6.97
N CYS A 56 -4.40 -8.56 -6.74
CA CYS A 56 -4.06 -7.64 -7.82
C CYS A 56 -2.80 -8.15 -8.53
N THR A 57 -2.81 -8.18 -9.87
CA THR A 57 -1.69 -8.63 -10.73
C THR A 57 -0.40 -7.80 -10.57
N HIS A 58 -0.35 -6.87 -9.60
CA HIS A 58 0.83 -6.15 -9.14
C HIS A 58 1.58 -5.32 -10.19
N GLU A 59 1.07 -5.20 -11.42
CA GLU A 59 1.76 -4.48 -12.49
C GLU A 59 2.01 -3.00 -12.13
N CYS A 60 1.03 -2.35 -11.49
CA CYS A 60 1.14 -0.94 -11.08
C CYS A 60 2.13 -0.68 -9.92
N TYR A 61 2.38 -1.67 -9.05
CA TYR A 61 3.24 -1.50 -7.87
C TYR A 61 4.63 -2.10 -8.03
N PHE A 62 4.86 -2.92 -9.05
CA PHE A 62 6.16 -3.53 -9.31
C PHE A 62 7.23 -2.48 -9.59
N MET A 63 6.90 -1.48 -10.41
CA MET A 63 7.80 -0.34 -10.68
C MET A 63 8.17 0.43 -9.41
N ILE A 64 7.20 0.69 -8.53
CA ILE A 64 7.45 1.42 -7.27
C ILE A 64 8.28 0.56 -6.32
N ASN A 65 8.00 -0.73 -6.20
CA ASN A 65 8.79 -1.63 -5.36
C ASN A 65 10.24 -1.74 -5.83
N ILE A 66 10.46 -1.80 -7.15
CA ILE A 66 11.79 -1.74 -7.74
C ILE A 66 12.46 -0.40 -7.42
N LEU A 67 11.75 0.72 -7.63
CA LEU A 67 12.30 2.06 -7.45
C LEU A 67 12.70 2.33 -6.00
N PHE A 68 11.95 1.83 -5.02
CA PHE A 68 12.21 2.06 -3.60
C PHE A 68 12.97 0.92 -2.91
N ASN A 69 13.34 -0.14 -3.62
CA ASN A 69 14.18 -1.22 -3.09
C ASN A 69 15.58 -1.18 -3.73
N PRO A 70 16.55 -0.49 -3.11
CA PRO A 70 17.89 -0.36 -3.69
C PRO A 70 18.62 -1.70 -3.84
N ALA A 71 18.22 -2.74 -3.09
CA ALA A 71 18.77 -4.09 -3.25
C ALA A 71 18.32 -4.77 -4.55
N MET A 72 17.28 -4.27 -5.24
CA MET A 72 16.83 -4.79 -6.53
C MET A 72 17.57 -4.17 -7.73
N TYR A 73 18.21 -3.01 -7.57
CA TYR A 73 18.97 -2.37 -8.65
C TYR A 73 20.05 -3.25 -9.28
N PRO A 74 20.89 -4.03 -8.56
CA PRO A 74 21.90 -4.88 -9.20
C PRO A 74 21.30 -5.98 -10.08
N THR A 75 20.16 -6.55 -9.68
CA THR A 75 19.41 -7.52 -10.51
C THR A 75 18.85 -6.84 -11.76
N LEU A 76 18.36 -5.61 -11.60
CA LEU A 76 17.81 -4.83 -12.71
C LEU A 76 18.89 -4.41 -13.72
N LEU A 77 20.08 -4.05 -13.24
CA LEU A 77 21.24 -3.74 -14.04
C LEU A 77 21.73 -4.97 -14.81
N LYS A 78 21.70 -6.16 -14.18
CA LYS A 78 21.99 -7.43 -14.86
C LYS A 78 21.03 -7.70 -16.01
N GLU A 79 19.72 -7.54 -15.81
CA GLU A 79 18.74 -7.73 -16.88
C GLU A 79 18.91 -6.68 -17.99
N TYR A 80 19.22 -5.43 -17.65
CA TYR A 80 19.45 -4.36 -18.64
C TYR A 80 20.69 -4.62 -19.52
N VAL A 81 21.74 -5.25 -18.97
CA VAL A 81 22.97 -5.61 -19.72
C VAL A 81 22.83 -6.94 -20.49
N LYS A 82 21.82 -7.76 -20.13
CA LYS A 82 21.53 -9.05 -20.79
C LYS A 82 20.70 -8.91 -22.07
N ILE A 83 20.02 -7.76 -22.22
CA ILE A 83 19.36 -7.29 -23.44
C ILE A 83 20.44 -6.70 -24.36
#